data_AF-A0A966HWJ7-F1
#
_entry.id   AF-A0A966HWJ7-F1
#
_cell.length_a   1.000
_cell.length_b   1.000
_cell.length_c   1.000
_cell.angle_alpha   90.00
_cell.angle_beta   90.00
_cell.angle_gamma   90.00
#
_symmetry.space_group_name_H-M   'P 1'
#
loop_
_entity.id
_entity.type
_entity.pdbx_description
1 polymer ?
#
loop_
_entity_poly.entity_id
_entity_poly.type
_entity_poly.pdbx_seq_one_letter_code
_entity_poly.pdbx_strand_id
1 'polypeptide(L)' 'VMASNYNSRPKACEILIDGDQSKIIRQRETLDDLLEKEKIEND' A
#
# COMPACT_ATOMS: atom_id res chain seq x y z
N VAL A 1 -2.07 -0.44 -12.17
CA VAL A 1 -1.56 -1.84 -12.29
C VAL A 1 -0.04 -2.01 -12.13
N MET A 2 0.82 -1.01 -12.40
CA MET A 2 2.30 -1.16 -12.27
C MET A 2 2.93 -0.35 -11.11
N ALA A 3 2.15 0.01 -10.09
CA ALA A 3 2.67 0.78 -8.96
C ALA A 3 3.68 -0.05 -8.16
N SER A 4 4.81 0.56 -7.80
CA SER A 4 5.88 -0.06 -7.01
C SER A 4 6.13 0.71 -5.72
N ASN A 5 6.95 0.14 -4.85
CA ASN A 5 7.44 0.79 -3.63
C ASN A 5 8.81 1.46 -3.82
N TYR A 6 9.19 1.79 -5.05
CA TYR A 6 10.46 2.46 -5.33
C TYR A 6 10.58 3.77 -4.53
N ASN A 7 11.79 4.08 -4.05
CA ASN A 7 12.08 5.13 -3.07
C ASN A 7 11.33 4.95 -1.74
N SER A 8 11.07 3.70 -1.32
CA SER A 8 10.40 3.37 -0.07
C SER A 8 9.04 4.08 0.09
N ARG A 9 8.35 4.29 -1.03
CA ARG A 9 7.05 4.98 -1.04
C ARG A 9 5.92 3.98 -0.82
N PRO A 10 5.07 4.16 0.19
CA PRO A 10 3.88 3.32 0.34
C PRO A 10 2.92 3.55 -0.83
N LYS A 11 2.33 2.47 -1.35
CA LYS A 11 1.34 2.60 -2.42
C LYS A 11 0.10 3.35 -1.93
N ALA A 12 -0.45 4.16 -2.81
CA ALA A 12 -1.65 4.96 -2.52
C ALA A 12 -2.88 4.07 -2.30
N CYS A 13 -3.90 4.64 -1.65
CA CYS A 13 -5.23 4.04 -1.63
C CYS A 13 -5.88 4.17 -3.02
N GLU A 14 -6.77 3.24 -3.34
CA GLU A 14 -7.62 3.30 -4.52
C GLU A 14 -9.08 3.39 -4.07
N ILE A 15 -9.85 4.30 -4.69
CA ILE A 15 -11.25 4.58 -4.36
C ILE A 15 -12.09 4.21 -5.58
N LEU A 16 -13.17 3.48 -5.33
CA LEU A 16 -14.24 3.25 -6.29
C LEU A 16 -15.35 4.28 -6.06
N ILE A 17 -15.79 4.89 -7.14
CA ILE A 17 -17.00 5.70 -7.17
C ILE A 17 -18.10 4.86 -7.80
N ASP A 18 -19.23 4.73 -7.12
CA ASP A 18 -20.41 4.01 -7.59
C ASP A 18 -21.64 4.90 -7.37
N GLY A 19 -22.12 5.52 -8.45
CA GLY A 19 -23.15 6.55 -8.38
C GLY A 19 -22.72 7.75 -7.52
N ASP A 20 -23.44 7.96 -6.41
CA ASP A 20 -23.18 9.01 -5.41
C ASP A 20 -22.35 8.52 -4.21
N GLN A 21 -21.96 7.24 -4.19
CA GLN A 21 -21.19 6.63 -3.13
C GLN A 21 -19.70 6.56 -3.50
N SER A 22 -18.84 6.63 -2.48
CA SER A 22 -17.41 6.38 -2.61
C SER A 22 -16.96 5.32 -1.61
N LYS A 23 -16.11 4.40 -2.05
CA LYS A 23 -15.58 3.32 -1.21
C LYS A 23 -14.10 3.12 -1.46
N ILE A 24 -13.32 2.99 -0.38
CA ILE A 24 -11.93 2.55 -0.47
C ILE A 24 -11.93 1.07 -0.86
N ILE A 25 -11.40 0.75 -2.04
CA ILE A 25 -11.28 -0.62 -2.54
C ILE A 25 -9.88 -1.18 -2.36
N ARG A 26 -8.91 -0.32 -2.08
CA ARG A 26 -7.55 -0.67 -1.70
C ARG A 26 -7.05 0.33 -0.68
N GLN A 27 -6.63 -0.16 0.48
CA GLN A 27 -6.07 0.70 1.53
C GLN A 27 -4.69 1.21 1.12
N ARG A 28 -4.32 2.38 1.66
CA ARG A 28 -2.95 2.90 1.56
C ARG A 28 -2.04 1.99 2.38
N GLU A 29 -0.89 1.61 1.82
CA GLU A 29 0.12 0.88 2.57
C GLU A 29 0.71 1.76 3.69
N THR A 30 1.01 1.15 4.82
CA THR A 30 1.74 1.74 5.94
C THR A 30 3.26 1.55 5.76
N LEU A 31 4.06 2.08 6.69
CA LEU A 31 5.49 1.79 6.72
C LEU A 31 5.77 0.35 7.18
N ASP A 32 4.95 -0.21 8.06
CA ASP A 32 5.09 -1.59 8.52
C ASP A 32 4.83 -2.57 7.37
N ASP A 33 3.82 -2.31 6.53
CA ASP A 33 3.54 -3.10 5.32
C ASP A 33 4.74 -3.11 4.35
N LEU A 34 5.52 -2.02 4.30
CA LEU A 34 6.70 -1.93 3.46
C LEU A 34 7.83 -2.85 3.96
N LEU A 35 7.94 -3.01 5.28
CA LEU A 35 8.99 -3.77 5.96
C LEU A 35 8.58 -5.22 6.26
N GLU A 36 7.31 -5.57 6.09
CA GLU A 36 6.72 -6.88 6.46
C GLU A 36 7.53 -8.08 5.93
N LYS A 37 8.17 -7.93 4.77
CA LYS A 37 8.92 -9.00 4.10
C LYS A 37 10.41 -8.98 4.37
N GLU A 38 10.91 -7.95 5.04
CA GLU A 38 12.31 -7.83 5.42
C GLU A 38 12.58 -8.70 6.66
N LYS A 39 13.78 -9.26 6.75
CA LYS A 39 14.26 -10.00 7.93
C LYS A 39 15.70 -9.62 8.19
N ILE A 40 16.01 -9.37 9.45
CA ILE A 40 17.39 -9.21 9.92
C ILE A 40 17.78 -10.56 10.53
N GLU A 41 18.86 -11.16 10.05
CA GLU A 41 19.44 -12.33 10.71
C GLU A 41 20.09 -11.90 12.02
N ASN A 42 19.94 -12.71 13.06
CA ASN A 42 20.64 -12.50 14.31
C ASN A 42 21.98 -13.25 14.23
N ASP A 43 23.07 -12.58 14.62
CA ASP A 43 24.37 -13.22 14.86
C ASP A 43 24.32 -14.16 16.08
#